data_AF-A0A7C3Q6X9-F1
#
_entry.id   AF-A0A7C3Q6X9-F1
#
_cell.length_a   1.000
_cell.length_b   1.000
_cell.length_c   1.000
_cell.angle_alpha   90.00
_cell.angle_beta   90.00
_cell.angle_gamma   90.00
#
_symmetry.space_group_name_H-M   'P 1'
#
loop_
_entity.id
_entity.type
_entity.pdbx_description
1 polymer ?
#
loop_
_entity_poly.entity_id
_entity_poly.type
_entity_poly.pdbx_seq_one_letter_code
_entity_poly.pdbx_strand_id
1 'polypeptide(L)'
;MIHIKQGLMKRRKITIGILGIVAFIALGINHFFQVSPPSYIPAKWQMPIVYGLIVYKIIELGLFYLFLYHRQYLKVVDNAFHTDALQNFEKYAKKFFFLVPQGSIVFGILSYKLSGSIYFLWLFLVIALFVLWTVNPNKLEESLSSNK
;
A
#
# COMPACT_ATOMS: atom_id res chain seq x y z
N MET A 1 4.62 -10.65 22.05
CA MET A 1 3.65 -9.55 21.77
C MET A 1 4.34 -8.21 21.48
N ILE A 2 5.17 -7.67 22.39
CA ILE A 2 5.86 -6.37 22.23
C ILE A 2 6.68 -6.28 20.92
N HIS A 3 7.38 -7.37 20.55
CA HIS A 3 8.23 -7.42 19.36
C HIS A 3 7.45 -7.26 18.03
N ILE A 4 6.19 -7.73 17.95
CA ILE A 4 5.38 -7.65 16.73
C ILE A 4 4.86 -6.24 16.50
N LYS A 5 4.37 -5.59 17.57
CA LYS A 5 3.94 -4.19 17.53
C LYS A 5 5.07 -3.30 17.05
N GLN A 6 6.24 -3.44 17.65
CA GLN A 6 7.44 -2.69 17.26
C GLN A 6 7.81 -2.98 15.80
N GLY A 7 7.73 -4.23 15.35
CA GLY A 7 7.96 -4.63 13.96
C GLY A 7 6.98 -3.98 12.98
N LEU A 8 5.67 -4.02 13.26
CA LEU A 8 4.63 -3.40 12.44
C LEU A 8 4.78 -1.89 12.38
N MET A 9 5.03 -1.24 13.52
CA MET A 9 5.24 0.21 13.59
C MET A 9 6.48 0.63 12.78
N LYS A 10 7.60 -0.10 12.92
CA LYS A 10 8.82 0.15 12.16
C LYS A 10 8.56 0.03 10.67
N ARG A 11 7.89 -1.04 10.23
CA ARG A 11 7.56 -1.27 8.81
C ARG A 11 6.65 -0.17 8.27
N ARG A 12 5.58 0.19 8.99
CA ARG A 12 4.70 1.30 8.61
C ARG A 12 5.47 2.61 8.44
N LYS A 13 6.34 2.97 9.40
CA LYS A 13 7.17 4.19 9.30
C LYS A 13 8.10 4.18 8.08
N ILE A 14 8.78 3.05 7.84
CA ILE A 14 9.66 2.90 6.68
C ILE A 14 8.86 3.04 5.38
N THR A 15 7.73 2.34 5.27
CA THR A 15 6.91 2.38 4.06
C THR A 15 6.35 3.79 3.79
N ILE A 16 5.86 4.49 4.82
CA ILE A 16 5.40 5.88 4.68
C ILE A 16 6.57 6.78 4.27
N GLY A 17 7.75 6.60 4.86
CA GLY A 17 8.95 7.33 4.47
C GLY A 17 9.32 7.12 3.00
N ILE A 18 9.27 5.88 2.50
CA ILE A 18 9.51 5.56 1.09
C ILE A 18 8.49 6.28 0.19
N LEU A 19 7.19 6.23 0.52
CA LEU A 19 6.16 6.92 -0.25
C LEU A 19 6.40 8.43 -0.29
N GLY A 20 6.83 9.02 0.83
CA GLY A 20 7.19 10.44 0.91
C GLY A 20 8.39 10.80 0.03
N ILE A 21 9.46 9.99 0.05
CA ILE A 21 10.63 10.17 -0.81
C ILE A 21 10.22 10.11 -2.28
N VAL A 22 9.40 9.14 -2.67
CA VAL A 22 8.91 9.01 -4.05
C VAL A 22 8.07 10.23 -4.45
N ALA A 23 7.18 10.71 -3.58
CA ALA A 23 6.40 11.92 -3.84
C ALA A 23 7.29 13.14 -4.09
N PHE A 24 8.35 13.30 -3.29
CA PHE A 24 9.29 14.42 -3.42
C PHE A 24 10.13 14.34 -4.71
N ILE A 25 10.66 13.14 -5.03
CA ILE A 25 11.37 12.90 -6.30
C ILE A 25 10.47 13.22 -7.49
N ALA A 26 9.21 12.79 -7.42
CA ALA A 26 8.26 13.01 -8.50
C ALA A 26 7.92 14.49 -8.73
N LEU A 27 7.87 15.31 -7.66
CA LEU A 27 7.77 16.77 -7.81
C LEU A 27 8.98 17.36 -8.53
N GLY A 28 10.19 16.94 -8.15
CA GLY A 28 11.41 17.34 -8.85
C GLY A 28 11.35 17.00 -10.33
N ILE A 29 10.97 15.76 -10.66
CA ILE A 29 10.82 15.32 -12.05
C ILE A 29 9.78 16.16 -12.79
N ASN A 30 8.59 16.38 -12.21
CA ASN A 30 7.53 17.16 -12.85
C ASN A 30 7.91 18.64 -13.04
N HIS A 31 8.78 19.19 -12.18
CA HIS A 31 9.25 20.57 -12.32
C HIS A 31 10.26 20.73 -13.47
N PHE A 32 11.18 19.77 -13.63
CA PHE A 32 12.25 19.86 -14.65
C PHE A 32 11.90 19.19 -15.98
N PHE A 33 10.98 18.23 -16.00
CA PHE A 33 10.66 17.42 -17.17
C PHE A 33 9.17 17.45 -17.48
N GLN A 34 8.83 17.89 -18.69
CA GLN A 34 7.46 17.79 -19.21
C GLN A 34 7.22 16.36 -19.72
N VAL A 35 6.39 15.60 -19.00
CA VAL A 35 6.08 14.21 -19.36
C VAL A 35 4.91 14.19 -20.35
N SER A 36 5.20 13.85 -21.60
CA SER A 36 4.19 13.66 -22.65
C SER A 36 3.73 12.21 -22.71
N PRO A 37 2.42 11.96 -22.94
CA PRO A 37 1.90 10.61 -23.15
C PRO A 37 2.58 9.86 -24.30
N PRO A 38 2.68 8.52 -24.21
CA PRO A 38 3.30 7.71 -25.26
C PRO A 38 2.51 7.78 -26.58
N SER A 39 3.22 7.98 -27.69
CA SER A 39 2.65 8.05 -29.04
C SER A 39 2.08 6.72 -29.54
N TYR A 40 2.55 5.60 -29.00
CA TYR A 40 2.11 4.25 -29.41
C TYR A 40 0.75 3.83 -28.82
N ILE A 41 0.21 4.55 -27.83
CA ILE A 41 -1.16 4.34 -27.32
C ILE A 41 -2.04 5.45 -27.89
N PRO A 42 -3.11 5.11 -28.64
CA PRO A 42 -4.03 6.12 -29.16
C PRO A 42 -4.61 6.97 -28.05
N ALA A 43 -4.64 8.30 -28.24
CA ALA A 43 -5.09 9.26 -27.22
C ALA A 43 -6.46 8.91 -26.60
N LYS A 44 -7.38 8.37 -27.41
CA LYS A 44 -8.71 7.91 -26.97
C LYS A 44 -8.68 6.83 -25.87
N TRP A 45 -7.59 6.06 -25.77
CA TRP A 45 -7.46 4.95 -24.81
C TRP A 45 -6.62 5.31 -23.59
N GLN A 46 -5.82 6.39 -23.63
CA GLN A 46 -4.89 6.73 -22.55
C GLN A 46 -5.61 6.95 -21.20
N MET A 47 -6.62 7.82 -21.16
CA MET A 47 -7.39 8.10 -19.94
C MET A 47 -8.27 6.92 -19.48
N PRO A 48 -8.99 6.20 -20.37
CA PRO A 48 -9.67 4.96 -19.98
C PRO A 48 -8.76 3.93 -19.30
N ILE A 49 -7.52 3.76 -19.79
CA ILE A 49 -6.55 2.88 -19.15
C ILE A 49 -6.20 3.39 -17.75
N VAL A 50 -5.95 4.69 -17.58
CA VAL A 50 -5.68 5.29 -16.26
C VAL A 50 -6.82 5.02 -15.27
N TYR A 51 -8.07 5.23 -15.69
CA TYR A 51 -9.23 4.91 -14.83
C TYR A 51 -9.33 3.42 -14.51
N GLY A 52 -9.07 2.55 -15.50
CA GLY A 52 -8.99 1.10 -15.29
C GLY A 52 -7.93 0.73 -14.25
N LEU A 53 -6.76 1.38 -14.27
CA LEU A 53 -5.69 1.16 -13.29
C LEU A 53 -6.09 1.61 -11.88
N ILE A 54 -6.81 2.73 -11.76
CA ILE A 54 -7.31 3.21 -10.47
C ILE A 54 -8.29 2.20 -9.88
N VAL A 55 -9.28 1.76 -10.66
CA VAL A 55 -10.27 0.77 -10.23
C VAL A 55 -9.60 -0.54 -9.85
N TYR A 56 -8.71 -1.04 -10.71
CA TYR A 56 -7.93 -2.24 -10.44
C TYR A 56 -7.18 -2.12 -9.11
N LYS A 57 -6.55 -0.97 -8.86
CA LYS A 57 -5.74 -0.79 -7.67
C LYS A 57 -6.57 -0.74 -6.38
N ILE A 58 -7.73 -0.10 -6.43
CA ILE A 58 -8.66 -0.08 -5.29
C ILE A 58 -9.08 -1.52 -4.94
N ILE A 59 -9.45 -2.32 -5.94
CA ILE A 59 -9.84 -3.72 -5.75
C ILE A 59 -8.66 -4.54 -5.21
N GLU A 60 -7.48 -4.45 -5.84
CA GLU A 60 -6.27 -5.17 -5.43
C GLU A 60 -5.90 -4.88 -3.97
N LEU A 61 -5.90 -3.60 -3.56
CA LEU A 61 -5.57 -3.21 -2.20
C LEU A 61 -6.63 -3.68 -1.19
N GLY A 62 -7.91 -3.67 -1.57
CA GLY A 62 -8.98 -4.26 -0.77
C GLY A 62 -8.75 -5.75 -0.53
N LEU A 63 -8.39 -6.50 -1.57
CA LEU A 63 -8.05 -7.92 -1.46
C LEU A 63 -6.81 -8.14 -0.60
N PHE A 64 -5.75 -7.35 -0.77
CA PHE A 64 -4.54 -7.44 0.06
C PHE A 64 -4.84 -7.17 1.53
N TYR A 65 -5.65 -6.16 1.83
CA TYR A 65 -6.07 -5.88 3.20
C TYR A 65 -6.86 -7.06 3.79
N LEU A 66 -7.83 -7.60 3.05
CA LEU A 66 -8.65 -8.72 3.52
C LEU A 66 -7.83 -9.99 3.74
N PHE A 67 -7.02 -10.41 2.77
CA PHE A 67 -6.33 -11.70 2.80
C PHE A 67 -5.02 -11.68 3.60
N LEU A 68 -4.22 -10.63 3.46
CA LEU A 68 -2.89 -10.57 4.07
C LEU A 68 -2.94 -10.01 5.49
N TYR A 69 -3.89 -9.12 5.79
CA TYR A 69 -3.99 -8.47 7.09
C TYR A 69 -5.20 -8.96 7.89
N HIS A 70 -6.43 -8.64 7.48
CA HIS A 70 -7.64 -8.86 8.28
C HIS A 70 -7.88 -10.33 8.63
N ARG A 71 -7.82 -11.23 7.63
CA ARG A 71 -8.00 -12.67 7.85
C ARG A 71 -6.98 -13.25 8.82
N GLN A 72 -5.72 -12.80 8.72
CA GLN A 72 -4.64 -13.30 9.58
C GLN A 72 -4.73 -12.68 10.98
N TYR A 73 -5.16 -11.43 11.08
CA TYR A 73 -5.45 -10.76 12.33
C TYR A 73 -6.50 -11.53 13.14
N LEU A 74 -7.63 -11.90 12.54
CA LEU A 74 -8.67 -12.68 13.21
C LEU A 74 -8.13 -14.01 13.73
N LYS A 75 -7.35 -14.74 12.91
CA LYS A 75 -6.71 -16.00 13.34
C LYS A 75 -5.79 -15.83 14.54
N VAL A 76 -5.07 -14.70 14.63
CA VAL A 76 -4.19 -14.40 15.76
C VAL A 76 -5.00 -14.03 17.01
N VAL A 77 -6.12 -13.33 16.86
CA VAL A 77 -7.01 -13.02 17.99
C VAL A 77 -7.66 -14.30 18.54
N ASP A 78 -8.12 -15.19 17.66
CA ASP A 78 -8.78 -16.46 18.04
C ASP A 78 -7.79 -17.49 18.61
N ASN A 79 -6.52 -17.47 18.16
CA ASN A 79 -5.49 -18.44 18.56
C ASN A 79 -4.30 -17.75 19.24
N ALA A 80 -4.57 -16.79 20.12
CA ALA A 80 -3.58 -15.88 20.73
C ALA A 80 -2.34 -16.56 21.34
N PHE A 81 -2.44 -17.84 21.68
CA PHE A 81 -1.38 -18.63 22.32
C PHE A 81 -0.60 -19.55 21.38
N HIS A 82 -0.91 -19.59 20.08
CA HIS A 82 -0.21 -20.44 19.11
C HIS A 82 0.85 -19.66 18.34
N THR A 83 2.11 -20.07 18.51
CA THR A 83 3.29 -19.47 17.85
C THR A 83 3.17 -19.48 16.32
N ASP A 84 2.51 -20.49 15.74
CA ASP A 84 2.37 -20.62 14.29
C ASP A 84 1.43 -19.58 13.68
N ALA A 85 0.33 -19.23 14.37
CA ALA A 85 -0.58 -18.18 13.92
C ALA A 85 0.13 -16.83 13.89
N LEU A 86 0.94 -16.58 14.91
CA LEU A 86 1.74 -15.38 15.09
C LEU A 86 2.81 -15.21 13.99
N GLN A 87 3.58 -16.27 13.71
CA GLN A 87 4.60 -16.28 12.66
C GLN A 87 3.99 -16.09 11.28
N ASN A 88 2.85 -16.74 11.01
CA ASN A 88 2.13 -16.58 9.76
C ASN A 88 1.66 -15.13 9.58
N PHE A 89 1.06 -14.53 10.61
CA PHE A 89 0.65 -13.13 10.57
C PHE A 89 1.83 -12.19 10.27
N GLU A 90 2.99 -12.37 10.91
CA GLU A 90 4.15 -11.53 10.61
C GLU A 90 4.63 -11.69 9.16
N LYS A 91 4.64 -12.93 8.64
CA LYS A 91 5.00 -13.23 7.25
C LYS A 91 4.06 -12.53 6.27
N TYR A 92 2.74 -12.59 6.49
CA TYR A 92 1.76 -11.96 5.62
C TYR A 92 1.74 -10.43 5.77
N ALA A 93 1.91 -9.90 6.98
CA ALA A 93 2.07 -8.47 7.21
C ALA A 93 3.33 -7.94 6.49
N LYS A 94 4.45 -8.66 6.53
CA LYS A 94 5.66 -8.30 5.77
C LYS A 94 5.37 -8.18 4.27
N LYS A 95 4.65 -9.14 3.70
CA LYS A 95 4.24 -9.10 2.29
C LYS A 95 3.33 -7.90 2.00
N PHE A 96 2.36 -7.63 2.87
CA PHE A 96 1.46 -6.48 2.74
C PHE A 96 2.22 -5.15 2.69
N PHE A 97 3.12 -4.90 3.66
CA PHE A 97 3.92 -3.67 3.71
C PHE A 97 4.91 -3.51 2.55
N PHE A 98 5.20 -4.58 1.81
CA PHE A 98 6.04 -4.55 0.62
C PHE A 98 5.22 -4.34 -0.67
N LEU A 99 4.12 -5.10 -0.84
CA LEU A 99 3.31 -5.08 -2.07
C LEU A 99 2.49 -3.80 -2.23
N VAL A 100 1.92 -3.28 -1.14
CA VAL A 100 1.10 -2.06 -1.15
C VAL A 100 1.88 -0.86 -1.72
N PRO A 101 3.05 -0.47 -1.20
CA PRO A 101 3.80 0.65 -1.75
C PRO A 101 4.35 0.35 -3.14
N GLN A 102 4.95 -0.83 -3.35
CA GLN A 102 5.56 -1.19 -4.64
C GLN A 102 4.56 -1.10 -5.78
N GLY A 103 3.41 -1.77 -5.65
CA GLY A 103 2.40 -1.75 -6.69
C GLY A 103 1.81 -0.36 -6.90
N SER A 104 1.62 0.43 -5.84
CA SER A 104 1.05 1.78 -5.95
C SER A 104 2.01 2.76 -6.64
N ILE A 105 3.31 2.65 -6.37
CA ILE A 105 4.34 3.44 -7.06
C ILE A 105 4.38 3.07 -8.55
N VAL A 106 4.41 1.78 -8.88
CA VAL A 106 4.46 1.32 -10.28
C VAL A 106 3.25 1.80 -11.07
N PHE A 107 2.03 1.56 -10.55
CA PHE A 107 0.82 2.00 -11.24
C PHE A 107 0.65 3.51 -11.25
N GLY A 108 1.11 4.21 -10.22
CA GLY A 108 1.12 5.66 -10.19
C GLY A 108 2.06 6.26 -11.24
N ILE A 109 3.28 5.72 -11.40
CA ILE A 109 4.22 6.15 -12.45
C ILE A 109 3.64 5.86 -13.84
N LEU A 110 3.03 4.68 -14.02
CA LEU A 110 2.42 4.31 -15.28
C LEU A 110 1.25 5.23 -15.62
N SER A 111 0.41 5.56 -14.64
CA SER A 111 -0.70 6.51 -14.81
C SER A 111 -0.21 7.94 -15.07
N TYR A 112 0.86 8.38 -14.42
CA TYR A 112 1.50 9.65 -14.71
C TYR A 112 2.00 9.71 -16.16
N LYS A 113 2.72 8.66 -16.62
CA LYS A 113 3.20 8.59 -18.00
C LYS A 113 2.06 8.56 -19.03
N LEU A 114 0.95 7.89 -18.74
CA LEU A 114 -0.18 7.81 -19.66
C LEU A 114 -1.00 9.10 -19.74
N SER A 115 -1.11 9.82 -18.63
CA SER A 115 -1.93 11.04 -18.55
C SER A 115 -1.16 12.33 -18.77
N GLY A 116 0.17 12.29 -18.62
CA GLY A 116 1.02 13.49 -18.53
C GLY A 116 0.78 14.31 -17.25
N SER A 117 0.03 13.78 -16.27
CA SER A 117 -0.36 14.53 -15.07
C SER A 117 0.12 13.85 -13.79
N ILE A 118 0.94 14.57 -13.03
CA ILE A 118 1.51 14.13 -11.76
C ILE A 118 0.45 13.81 -10.70
N TYR A 119 -0.74 14.41 -10.81
CA TYR A 119 -1.85 14.18 -9.91
C TYR A 119 -2.27 12.71 -9.84
N PHE A 120 -2.12 11.96 -10.93
CA PHE A 120 -2.42 10.53 -10.92
C PHE A 120 -1.38 9.75 -10.10
N LEU A 121 -0.09 10.05 -10.19
CA LEU A 121 0.89 9.42 -9.27
C LEU A 121 0.51 9.71 -7.81
N TRP A 122 0.18 10.96 -7.51
CA TRP A 122 -0.19 11.38 -6.16
C TRP A 122 -1.42 10.64 -5.65
N LEU A 123 -2.44 10.47 -6.50
CA LEU A 123 -3.63 9.69 -6.17
C LEU A 123 -3.26 8.27 -5.72
N PHE A 124 -2.40 7.57 -6.47
CA PHE A 124 -1.95 6.23 -6.10
C PHE A 124 -1.16 6.20 -4.78
N LEU A 125 -0.31 7.21 -4.53
CA LEU A 125 0.40 7.33 -3.26
C LEU A 125 -0.55 7.58 -2.09
N VAL A 126 -1.58 8.42 -2.26
CA VAL A 126 -2.61 8.69 -1.25
C VAL A 126 -3.43 7.43 -0.96
N ILE A 127 -3.86 6.69 -1.99
CA ILE A 127 -4.56 5.42 -1.81
C ILE A 127 -3.68 4.43 -1.00
N ALA A 128 -2.39 4.33 -1.32
CA ALA A 128 -1.46 3.49 -0.56
C ALA A 128 -1.34 3.93 0.91
N LEU A 129 -1.22 5.23 1.15
CA LEU A 129 -1.17 5.80 2.51
C LEU A 129 -2.43 5.47 3.30
N PHE A 130 -3.60 5.60 2.68
CA PHE A 130 -4.88 5.27 3.31
C PHE A 130 -4.93 3.81 3.73
N VAL A 131 -4.52 2.89 2.84
CA VAL A 131 -4.50 1.44 3.12
C VAL A 131 -3.46 1.07 4.17
N LEU A 132 -2.34 1.77 4.25
CA LEU A 132 -1.37 1.58 5.34
C LEU A 132 -1.87 2.15 6.67
N TRP A 133 -2.72 3.18 6.63
CA TRP A 133 -3.33 3.76 7.84
C TRP A 133 -4.34 2.80 8.48
N THR A 134 -5.11 2.04 7.69
CA THR A 134 -6.08 1.07 8.23
C THR A 134 -5.40 -0.06 9.02
N VAL A 135 -4.10 -0.27 8.83
CA VAL A 135 -3.29 -1.13 9.70
C VAL A 135 -2.98 -0.42 11.01
N ASN A 136 -3.77 -0.77 12.05
CA ASN A 136 -3.60 -0.23 13.40
C ASN A 136 -2.91 -1.26 14.33
N PRO A 137 -1.61 -1.13 14.60
CA PRO A 137 -0.89 -2.03 15.49
C PRO A 137 -1.32 -1.92 16.97
N ASN A 138 -1.93 -0.80 17.39
CA ASN A 138 -2.42 -0.64 18.77
C ASN A 138 -3.65 -1.50 19.03
N LYS A 139 -4.56 -1.60 18.06
CA LYS A 139 -5.78 -2.41 18.16
C LYS A 139 -5.46 -3.91 18.33
N LEU A 140 -4.35 -4.38 17.74
CA LEU A 140 -3.88 -5.75 17.91
C LEU A 140 -3.44 -6.05 19.34
N GLU A 141 -2.80 -5.10 20.02
CA GLU A 141 -2.37 -5.28 21.40
C GLU A 141 -3.56 -5.34 22.36
N GLU A 142 -4.51 -4.41 22.23
CA GLU A 142 -5.74 -4.38 23.03
C GLU A 142 -6.55 -5.68 22.89
N SER A 143 -6.67 -6.20 21.66
CA SER A 143 -7.44 -7.43 21.40
C SER A 143 -6.77 -8.67 22.00
N LEU A 144 -5.44 -8.70 22.03
CA LEU A 144 -4.69 -9.80 22.63
C LEU A 144 -4.57 -9.69 24.15
N SER A 145 -4.62 -8.48 24.72
CA SER A 145 -4.65 -8.29 26.19
C SER A 145 -6.02 -8.56 26.79
N SER A 146 -7.10 -8.34 26.03
CA SER A 146 -8.48 -8.61 26.46
C SER A 146 -8.87 -10.10 26.44
N ASN A 147 -8.13 -10.93 25.72
CA ASN A 147 -8.35 -12.39 25.61
C ASN A 147 -7.49 -13.20 26.60
N LYS A 148 -6.82 -12.53 27.55
CA LYS A 148 -6.12 -13.13 28.70
C LYS A 148 -7.03 -13.12 29.92
#